data_AF-A0AAW2NMH5-F1
#
_entry.id   AF-A0AAW2NMH5-F1
#
_cell.length_a   1.000
_cell.length_b   1.000
_cell.length_c   1.000
_cell.angle_alpha   90.00
_cell.angle_beta   90.00
_cell.angle_gamma   90.00
#
_symmetry.space_group_name_H-M   'P 1'
#
loop_
_entity.id
_entity.type
_entity.pdbx_description
1 polymer ?
#
loop_
_entity_poly.entity_id
_entity_poly.type
_entity_poly.pdbx_seq_one_letter_code
_entity_poly.pdbx_strand_id
1 'polypeptide(L)'
;MLVDFGDFGDVVCFDSTSRINKDWRPLVLFFGINNHRQILVFGAAFLYDDSAQSFKWLFRTFKRAMSGKTPKTIVSDKDAVISEAIISELPETHHRLCTWQIYQSALKHLSQVVVNSDSFSSDLCGCIFNPDEEDFVNSWKVLLDTYGLWRNEWLHGIFEEREKWALPYRKHIFSADIDTALLSEDSITSLKKYLKPESHVLQFIKHIGKVVNDWRYKELEANYDMGQHMPRLMGDVIMLKQVREVYTPVIFKTFHQEYENCLNIVINQCIDTVSSVEYKVSTYGQVRQYTVLYSSEDDSVACSCLKFQFVGILCSHALKVLDYRNIKIVPSQYILKRWTRDARA
;
A
#
# COMPACT_ATOMS: atom_id res chain seq x y z
N MET A 1 -10.37 14.32 -9.98
CA MET A 1 -9.97 13.11 -10.69
C MET A 1 -8.66 13.38 -11.41
N LEU A 2 -8.59 14.26 -12.42
CA LEU A 2 -7.31 14.61 -13.07
C LEU A 2 -6.30 15.28 -12.12
N VAL A 3 -6.74 16.27 -11.34
CA VAL A 3 -5.88 16.93 -10.33
C VAL A 3 -5.42 15.91 -9.28
N ASP A 4 -6.37 15.14 -8.73
CA ASP A 4 -6.08 14.05 -7.77
C ASP A 4 -5.05 13.05 -8.30
N PHE A 5 -5.13 12.67 -9.58
CA PHE A 5 -4.15 11.80 -10.23
C PHE A 5 -2.80 12.51 -10.42
N GLY A 6 -2.80 13.82 -10.70
CA GLY A 6 -1.59 14.62 -10.77
C GLY A 6 -0.78 14.60 -9.46
N ASP A 7 -1.48 14.65 -8.33
CA ASP A 7 -0.87 14.70 -6.99
C ASP A 7 -0.51 13.31 -6.44
N PHE A 8 -1.38 12.31 -6.67
CA PHE A 8 -1.32 11.00 -6.01
C PHE A 8 -1.41 9.79 -6.95
N GLY A 9 -1.36 10.01 -8.27
CA GLY A 9 -1.45 8.96 -9.28
C GLY A 9 -0.16 8.17 -9.53
N ASP A 10 0.86 8.34 -8.68
CA ASP A 10 2.08 7.54 -8.72
C ASP A 10 1.84 6.06 -8.37
N VAL A 11 0.84 5.77 -7.54
CA VAL A 11 0.35 4.41 -7.24
C VAL A 11 -1.16 4.34 -7.47
N VAL A 12 -1.58 3.42 -8.33
CA VAL A 12 -2.99 3.23 -8.69
C VAL A 12 -3.44 1.80 -8.40
N CYS A 13 -4.53 1.65 -7.67
CA CYS A 13 -5.29 0.42 -7.62
C CYS A 13 -6.32 0.37 -8.75
N PHE A 14 -6.39 -0.78 -9.40
CA PHE A 14 -7.36 -1.14 -10.41
C PHE A 14 -8.27 -2.23 -9.86
N ASP A 15 -9.56 -1.94 -9.73
CA ASP A 15 -10.56 -2.93 -9.31
C ASP A 15 -11.57 -3.18 -10.44
N SER A 16 -11.63 -4.43 -10.91
CA SER A 16 -12.59 -4.89 -11.91
C SER A 16 -13.76 -5.69 -11.30
N THR A 17 -13.74 -5.91 -9.97
CA THR A 17 -14.61 -6.91 -9.31
C THR A 17 -16.07 -6.50 -9.17
N SER A 18 -16.47 -5.31 -9.64
CA SER A 18 -17.84 -4.83 -9.56
C SER A 18 -18.57 -5.08 -10.87
N ARG A 19 -19.71 -5.77 -10.81
CA ARG A 19 -20.59 -5.97 -11.98
C ARG A 19 -21.92 -5.28 -11.73
N ILE A 20 -22.39 -4.51 -12.71
CA ILE A 20 -23.67 -3.80 -12.64
C ILE A 20 -24.59 -4.28 -13.76
N ASN A 21 -25.89 -4.36 -13.44
CA ASN A 21 -27.04 -4.62 -14.31
C ASN A 21 -27.28 -6.10 -14.70
N LYS A 22 -28.49 -6.38 -15.21
CA LYS A 22 -28.92 -7.66 -15.80
C LYS A 22 -28.03 -8.12 -16.96
N ASP A 23 -27.31 -7.19 -17.59
CA ASP A 23 -26.39 -7.45 -18.72
C ASP A 23 -24.95 -7.79 -18.28
N TRP A 24 -24.67 -7.84 -16.96
CA TRP A 24 -23.36 -8.24 -16.41
C TRP A 24 -22.15 -7.44 -16.90
N ARG A 25 -22.34 -6.16 -17.25
CA ARG A 25 -21.24 -5.32 -17.76
C ARG A 25 -20.20 -5.07 -16.68
N PRO A 26 -18.89 -5.21 -17.00
CA PRO A 26 -17.83 -4.95 -16.03
C PRO A 26 -17.79 -3.47 -15.68
N LEU A 27 -17.83 -3.17 -14.38
CA LEU A 27 -17.51 -1.85 -13.87
C LEU A 27 -16.10 -1.88 -13.30
N VAL A 28 -15.29 -0.96 -13.78
CA VAL A 28 -13.90 -0.82 -13.35
C VAL A 28 -13.64 0.51 -12.68
N LEU A 29 -12.75 0.50 -11.69
CA LEU A 29 -12.36 1.67 -10.93
C LEU A 29 -10.85 1.82 -10.89
N PHE A 30 -10.40 3.05 -11.08
CA PHE A 30 -9.04 3.50 -10.82
C PHE A 30 -9.06 4.37 -9.59
N PHE A 31 -8.30 4.00 -8.57
CA PHE A 31 -8.24 4.74 -7.32
C PHE A 31 -6.85 4.65 -6.69
N GLY A 32 -6.58 5.47 -5.68
CA GLY A 32 -5.32 5.49 -4.94
C GLY A 32 -5.54 6.07 -3.56
N ILE A 33 -4.49 6.58 -2.94
CA ILE A 33 -4.56 7.19 -1.60
C ILE A 33 -3.88 8.56 -1.55
N ASN A 34 -4.50 9.48 -0.82
CA ASN A 34 -3.93 10.80 -0.55
C ASN A 34 -2.91 10.79 0.59
N ASN A 35 -2.40 11.97 0.93
CA ASN A 35 -1.47 12.21 2.05
C ASN A 35 -2.06 11.92 3.44
N HIS A 36 -3.37 11.65 3.54
CA HIS A 36 -4.04 11.20 4.78
C HIS A 36 -4.31 9.69 4.80
N ARG A 37 -3.81 8.94 3.80
CA ARG A 37 -4.11 7.52 3.55
C ARG A 37 -5.59 7.22 3.24
N GLN A 38 -6.36 8.24 2.84
CA GLN A 38 -7.76 8.09 2.44
C GLN A 38 -7.86 7.75 0.95
N ILE A 39 -8.89 6.99 0.58
CA ILE A 39 -9.11 6.57 -0.81
C ILE A 39 -9.51 7.76 -1.71
N LEU A 40 -8.89 7.86 -2.88
CA LEU A 40 -9.22 8.80 -3.96
C LEU A 40 -9.61 8.06 -5.23
N VAL A 41 -10.70 8.45 -5.90
CA VAL A 41 -11.04 7.93 -7.24
C VAL A 41 -10.36 8.77 -8.32
N PHE A 42 -9.60 8.13 -9.19
CA PHE A 42 -8.99 8.73 -10.37
C PHE A 42 -9.85 8.55 -11.62
N GLY A 43 -10.63 7.48 -11.69
CA GLY A 43 -11.55 7.23 -12.81
C GLY A 43 -12.44 6.02 -12.59
N ALA A 44 -13.49 5.95 -13.41
CA ALA A 44 -14.41 4.82 -13.46
C ALA A 44 -14.84 4.60 -14.91
N ALA A 45 -15.07 3.36 -15.31
CA ALA A 45 -15.58 3.06 -16.64
C ALA A 45 -16.49 1.82 -16.64
N PHE A 46 -17.40 1.79 -17.62
CA PHE A 46 -18.10 0.58 -18.00
C PHE A 46 -17.41 -0.04 -19.21
N LEU A 47 -17.17 -1.34 -19.14
CA LEU A 47 -16.67 -2.09 -20.28
C LEU A 47 -17.82 -2.77 -21.02
N TYR A 48 -17.59 -3.02 -22.30
CA TYR A 48 -18.51 -3.81 -23.11
C TYR A 48 -18.48 -5.27 -22.67
N ASP A 49 -17.28 -5.82 -22.47
CA ASP A 49 -16.98 -7.19 -22.07
C ASP A 49 -15.64 -7.28 -21.31
N ASP A 50 -15.29 -8.49 -20.87
CA ASP A 50 -14.04 -8.82 -20.18
C ASP A 50 -12.89 -9.17 -21.16
N SER A 51 -12.92 -8.71 -22.42
CA SER A 51 -11.89 -9.05 -23.41
C SER A 51 -10.60 -8.24 -23.25
N ALA A 52 -9.48 -8.81 -23.71
CA ALA A 52 -8.18 -8.11 -23.73
C ALA A 52 -8.27 -6.77 -24.48
N GLN A 53 -9.04 -6.71 -25.56
CA GLN A 53 -9.24 -5.52 -26.37
C GLN A 53 -9.99 -4.43 -25.60
N SER A 54 -11.01 -4.80 -24.82
CA SER A 54 -11.74 -3.87 -23.94
C SER A 54 -10.82 -3.27 -22.87
N PHE A 55 -10.01 -4.10 -22.20
CA PHE A 55 -9.05 -3.59 -21.21
C PHE A 55 -7.92 -2.77 -21.84
N LYS A 56 -7.41 -3.17 -23.01
CA LYS A 56 -6.40 -2.37 -23.75
C LYS A 56 -6.95 -1.00 -24.14
N TRP A 57 -8.19 -0.94 -24.65
CA TRP A 57 -8.88 0.32 -24.91
C TRP A 57 -9.04 1.16 -23.64
N LEU A 58 -9.40 0.53 -22.53
CA LEU A 58 -9.58 1.20 -21.24
C LEU A 58 -8.28 1.85 -20.77
N PHE A 59 -7.17 1.11 -20.72
CA PHE A 59 -5.89 1.67 -20.25
C PHE A 59 -5.37 2.78 -21.18
N ARG A 60 -5.55 2.65 -22.51
CA ARG A 60 -5.28 3.76 -23.45
C ARG A 60 -6.12 4.98 -23.16
N THR A 61 -7.41 4.78 -22.90
CA THR A 61 -8.35 5.87 -22.63
C THR A 61 -8.05 6.54 -21.30
N PHE A 62 -7.74 5.75 -20.26
CA PHE A 62 -7.29 6.26 -18.96
C PHE A 62 -6.02 7.10 -19.11
N LYS A 63 -4.98 6.58 -19.78
CA LYS A 63 -3.74 7.33 -20.06
C LYS A 63 -4.00 8.64 -20.79
N ARG A 64 -4.87 8.63 -21.82
CA ARG A 64 -5.27 9.86 -22.54
C ARG A 64 -6.00 10.85 -21.63
N ALA A 65 -6.93 10.36 -20.81
CA ALA A 65 -7.67 11.18 -19.85
C ALA A 65 -6.76 11.78 -18.77
N MET A 66 -5.67 11.09 -18.41
CA MET A 66 -4.62 11.56 -17.50
C MET A 66 -3.51 12.36 -18.19
N SER A 67 -3.82 13.00 -19.32
CA SER A 67 -2.90 13.85 -20.09
C SER A 67 -1.61 13.13 -20.53
N GLY A 68 -1.71 11.83 -20.83
CA GLY A 68 -0.59 10.99 -21.25
C GLY A 68 0.27 10.45 -20.12
N LYS A 69 0.06 10.90 -18.87
CA LYS A 69 0.78 10.42 -17.69
C LYS A 69 0.33 9.00 -17.32
N THR A 70 1.27 8.21 -16.82
CA THR A 70 1.05 6.84 -16.35
C THR A 70 1.48 6.70 -14.89
N PRO A 71 0.84 5.81 -14.12
CA PRO A 71 1.30 5.53 -12.76
C PRO A 71 2.68 4.87 -12.77
N LYS A 72 3.43 5.03 -11.68
CA LYS A 72 4.69 4.27 -11.49
C LYS A 72 4.39 2.83 -11.14
N THR A 73 3.37 2.62 -10.30
CA THR A 73 2.92 1.30 -9.88
C THR A 73 1.42 1.17 -10.08
N ILE A 74 0.98 0.06 -10.68
CA ILE A 74 -0.42 -0.32 -10.74
C ILE A 74 -0.64 -1.65 -10.02
N VAL A 75 -1.66 -1.68 -9.17
CA VAL A 75 -2.03 -2.84 -8.36
C VAL A 75 -3.39 -3.32 -8.85
N SER A 76 -3.49 -4.56 -9.33
CA SER A 76 -4.76 -5.12 -9.84
C SER A 76 -5.08 -6.48 -9.22
N ASP A 77 -6.24 -7.01 -9.57
CA ASP A 77 -6.61 -8.38 -9.30
C ASP A 77 -5.77 -9.37 -10.11
N LYS A 78 -5.86 -10.65 -9.72
CA LYS A 78 -5.26 -11.78 -10.43
C LYS A 78 -6.12 -12.11 -11.65
N ASP A 79 -5.84 -11.45 -12.76
CA ASP A 79 -6.49 -11.70 -14.05
C ASP A 79 -5.45 -11.57 -15.18
N ALA A 80 -5.36 -12.61 -16.02
CA ALA A 80 -4.37 -12.69 -17.09
C ALA A 80 -4.64 -11.68 -18.20
N VAL A 81 -5.91 -11.40 -18.49
CA VAL A 81 -6.36 -10.45 -19.52
C VAL A 81 -6.04 -9.03 -19.10
N ILE A 82 -6.31 -8.69 -17.84
CA ILE A 82 -5.95 -7.39 -17.25
C ILE A 82 -4.43 -7.22 -17.23
N SER A 83 -3.69 -8.25 -16.81
CA SER A 83 -2.22 -8.23 -16.78
C SER A 83 -1.63 -7.98 -18.16
N GLU A 84 -2.11 -8.69 -19.19
CA GLU A 84 -1.68 -8.50 -20.58
C GLU A 84 -1.95 -7.08 -21.06
N ALA A 85 -3.14 -6.54 -20.76
CA ALA A 85 -3.52 -5.19 -21.17
C ALA A 85 -2.67 -4.10 -20.48
N ILE A 86 -2.34 -4.27 -19.19
CA ILE A 86 -1.44 -3.38 -18.46
C ILE A 86 -0.05 -3.40 -19.09
N ILE A 87 0.53 -4.58 -19.30
CA ILE A 87 1.88 -4.73 -19.91
C ILE A 87 1.91 -4.08 -21.30
N SER A 88 0.85 -4.26 -22.09
CA SER A 88 0.76 -3.73 -23.45
C SER A 88 0.62 -2.21 -23.50
N GLU A 89 -0.15 -1.59 -22.61
CA GLU A 89 -0.55 -0.18 -22.73
C GLU A 89 0.19 0.75 -21.74
N LEU A 90 0.75 0.18 -20.67
CA LEU A 90 1.50 0.85 -19.60
C LEU A 90 2.86 0.15 -19.36
N PRO A 91 3.75 0.03 -20.37
CA PRO A 91 4.97 -0.80 -20.28
C PRO A 91 6.00 -0.31 -19.25
N GLU A 92 5.99 0.98 -18.91
CA GLU A 92 6.88 1.57 -17.89
C GLU A 92 6.31 1.49 -16.47
N THR A 93 5.06 1.04 -16.31
CA THR A 93 4.40 0.90 -15.02
C THR A 93 4.71 -0.47 -14.41
N HIS A 94 5.13 -0.49 -13.16
CA HIS A 94 5.27 -1.73 -12.41
C HIS A 94 3.89 -2.32 -12.08
N HIS A 95 3.61 -3.49 -12.61
CA HIS A 95 2.38 -4.23 -12.30
C HIS A 95 2.58 -5.16 -11.09
N ARG A 96 1.65 -5.10 -10.14
CA ARG A 96 1.60 -5.96 -8.95
C ARG A 96 0.18 -6.49 -8.74
N LEU A 97 0.07 -7.70 -8.20
CA LEU A 97 -1.22 -8.23 -7.76
C LEU A 97 -1.59 -7.66 -6.37
N CYS A 98 -2.87 -7.37 -6.17
CA CYS A 98 -3.40 -6.79 -4.94
C CYS A 98 -3.47 -7.84 -3.83
N THR A 99 -2.64 -7.68 -2.80
CA THR A 99 -2.62 -8.55 -1.61
C THR A 99 -3.99 -8.57 -0.93
N TRP A 100 -4.68 -7.42 -0.86
CA TRP A 100 -6.04 -7.32 -0.31
C TRP A 100 -7.08 -8.11 -1.09
N GLN A 101 -7.08 -8.06 -2.42
CA GLN A 101 -8.04 -8.85 -3.20
C GLN A 101 -7.77 -10.36 -3.10
N ILE A 102 -6.50 -10.75 -2.90
CA ILE A 102 -6.13 -12.14 -2.62
C ILE A 102 -6.66 -12.58 -1.26
N TYR A 103 -6.49 -11.76 -0.22
CA TYR A 103 -7.10 -11.99 1.09
C TYR A 103 -8.63 -12.14 0.99
N GLN A 104 -9.30 -11.23 0.28
CA GLN A 104 -10.74 -11.29 0.06
C GLN A 104 -11.18 -12.55 -0.71
N SER A 105 -10.38 -12.98 -1.70
CA SER A 105 -10.64 -14.21 -2.45
C SER A 105 -10.45 -15.44 -1.57
N ALA A 106 -9.42 -15.45 -0.72
CA ALA A 106 -9.16 -16.53 0.24
C ALA A 106 -10.33 -16.68 1.22
N LEU A 107 -10.85 -15.58 1.78
CA LEU A 107 -12.03 -15.61 2.66
C LEU A 107 -13.26 -16.21 1.97
N LYS A 108 -13.47 -15.92 0.67
CA LYS A 108 -14.59 -16.49 -0.09
C LYS A 108 -14.40 -17.98 -0.36
N HIS A 109 -13.21 -18.38 -0.81
CA HIS A 109 -12.88 -19.79 -1.08
C HIS A 109 -12.92 -20.65 0.18
N LEU A 110 -12.59 -20.07 1.33
CA LEU A 110 -12.53 -20.74 2.62
C LEU A 110 -13.71 -20.36 3.52
N SER A 111 -14.83 -19.96 2.93
CA SER A 111 -16.03 -19.50 3.66
C SER A 111 -16.51 -20.48 4.73
N GLN A 112 -16.39 -21.79 4.49
CA GLN A 112 -16.72 -22.80 5.50
C GLN A 112 -15.80 -22.75 6.72
N VAL A 113 -14.51 -22.50 6.52
CA VAL A 113 -13.53 -22.37 7.61
C VAL A 113 -13.76 -21.07 8.38
N VAL A 114 -14.07 -19.99 7.65
CA VAL A 114 -14.45 -18.69 8.24
C VAL A 114 -15.67 -18.83 9.15
N VAL A 115 -16.68 -19.61 8.74
CA VAL A 115 -17.88 -19.84 9.57
C VAL A 115 -17.59 -20.71 10.79
N ASN A 116 -16.66 -21.65 10.67
CA ASN A 116 -16.34 -22.62 11.72
C ASN A 116 -15.28 -22.12 12.72
N SER A 117 -14.60 -21.01 12.44
CA SER A 117 -13.55 -20.45 13.29
C SER A 117 -13.54 -18.93 13.26
N ASP A 118 -13.81 -18.33 14.43
CA ASP A 118 -13.81 -16.89 14.61
C ASP A 118 -12.40 -16.28 14.45
N SER A 119 -11.33 -17.04 14.74
CA SER A 119 -9.94 -16.58 14.64
C SER A 119 -9.38 -16.61 13.22
N PHE A 120 -9.93 -17.44 12.32
CA PHE A 120 -9.36 -17.71 11.02
C PHE A 120 -9.11 -16.44 10.18
N SER A 121 -10.06 -15.51 10.16
CA SER A 121 -9.93 -14.27 9.38
C SER A 121 -8.78 -13.38 9.87
N SER A 122 -8.55 -13.36 11.19
CA SER A 122 -7.46 -12.63 11.83
C SER A 122 -6.11 -13.31 11.57
N ASP A 123 -6.05 -14.63 11.72
CA ASP A 123 -4.82 -15.41 11.48
C ASP A 123 -4.40 -15.33 10.02
N LEU A 124 -5.35 -15.45 9.09
CA LEU A 124 -5.12 -15.28 7.67
C LEU A 124 -4.64 -13.88 7.33
N CYS A 125 -5.21 -12.85 7.96
CA CYS A 125 -4.75 -11.48 7.76
C CYS A 125 -3.32 -11.29 8.28
N GLY A 126 -3.02 -11.73 9.50
CA GLY A 126 -1.68 -11.66 10.08
C GLY A 126 -0.63 -12.40 9.24
N CYS A 127 -1.02 -13.54 8.65
CA CYS A 127 -0.18 -14.30 7.74
C CYS A 127 0.05 -13.58 6.40
N ILE A 128 -1.02 -13.22 5.68
CA ILE A 128 -0.94 -12.67 4.31
C ILE A 128 -0.22 -11.33 4.25
N PHE A 129 -0.41 -10.49 5.27
CA PHE A 129 0.18 -9.15 5.35
C PHE A 129 1.45 -9.12 6.18
N ASN A 130 2.04 -10.27 6.46
CA ASN A 130 3.36 -10.31 7.05
C ASN A 130 4.38 -9.70 6.06
N PRO A 131 5.05 -8.60 6.41
CA PRO A 131 6.01 -7.99 5.51
C PRO A 131 7.27 -8.83 5.40
N ASP A 132 7.51 -9.76 6.31
CA ASP A 132 8.75 -10.50 6.36
C ASP A 132 8.68 -11.86 5.66
N GLU A 133 9.69 -12.23 4.89
CA GLU A 133 9.68 -13.48 4.10
C GLU A 133 9.68 -14.73 4.99
N GLU A 134 10.58 -14.78 5.97
CA GLU A 134 10.72 -15.96 6.83
C GLU A 134 9.49 -16.12 7.70
N ASP A 135 9.03 -15.02 8.30
CA ASP A 135 7.82 -15.04 9.12
C ASP A 135 6.57 -15.30 8.27
N PHE A 136 6.50 -14.79 7.03
CA PHE A 136 5.44 -15.10 6.08
C PHE A 136 5.39 -16.59 5.76
N VAL A 137 6.50 -17.20 5.37
CA VAL A 137 6.55 -18.63 5.02
C VAL A 137 6.24 -19.50 6.24
N ASN A 138 6.74 -19.14 7.42
CA ASN A 138 6.47 -19.89 8.65
C ASN A 138 5.01 -19.72 9.09
N SER A 139 4.49 -18.49 9.12
CA SER A 139 3.09 -18.22 9.46
C SER A 139 2.12 -18.89 8.48
N TRP A 140 2.48 -18.97 7.19
CA TRP A 140 1.72 -19.71 6.19
C TRP A 140 1.63 -21.21 6.51
N LYS A 141 2.76 -21.86 6.85
CA LYS A 141 2.77 -23.27 7.24
C LYS A 141 1.92 -23.53 8.50
N VAL A 142 2.11 -22.70 9.53
CA VAL A 142 1.33 -22.78 10.77
C VAL A 142 -0.16 -22.66 10.48
N LEU A 143 -0.57 -21.71 9.62
CA LEU A 143 -1.95 -21.55 9.20
C LEU A 143 -2.48 -22.79 8.49
N LEU A 144 -1.70 -23.41 7.59
CA LEU A 144 -2.12 -24.64 6.93
C LEU A 144 -2.27 -25.81 7.91
N ASP A 145 -1.38 -25.93 8.90
CA ASP A 145 -1.44 -26.95 9.95
C ASP A 145 -2.67 -26.76 10.85
N THR A 146 -2.87 -25.55 11.39
CA THR A 146 -3.94 -25.24 12.34
C THR A 146 -5.32 -25.49 11.76
N TYR A 147 -5.53 -25.19 10.48
CA TYR A 147 -6.83 -25.27 9.83
C TYR A 147 -6.97 -26.49 8.91
N GLY A 148 -5.97 -27.38 8.85
CA GLY A 148 -6.02 -28.59 8.02
C GLY A 148 -6.08 -28.33 6.52
N LEU A 149 -5.41 -27.27 6.05
CA LEU A 149 -5.57 -26.72 4.69
C LEU A 149 -4.53 -27.21 3.67
N TRP A 150 -3.63 -28.12 4.05
CA TRP A 150 -2.56 -28.62 3.17
C TRP A 150 -3.03 -29.19 1.83
N ARG A 151 -4.26 -29.71 1.77
CA ARG A 151 -4.84 -30.30 0.54
C ARG A 151 -5.65 -29.28 -0.28
N ASN A 152 -5.68 -28.01 0.11
CA ASN A 152 -6.40 -26.98 -0.62
C ASN A 152 -5.59 -26.53 -1.85
N GLU A 153 -5.99 -26.99 -3.03
CA GLU A 153 -5.30 -26.70 -4.29
C GLU A 153 -5.23 -25.21 -4.60
N TRP A 154 -6.27 -24.44 -4.23
CA TRP A 154 -6.30 -23.00 -4.46
C TRP A 154 -5.23 -22.26 -3.62
N LEU A 155 -5.10 -22.62 -2.34
CA LEU A 155 -4.05 -22.08 -1.46
C LEU A 155 -2.65 -22.50 -1.92
N HIS A 156 -2.51 -23.71 -2.45
CA HIS A 156 -1.24 -24.13 -3.04
C HIS A 156 -0.86 -23.25 -4.23
N GLY A 157 -1.76 -23.11 -5.21
CA GLY A 157 -1.51 -22.31 -6.41
C GLY A 157 -1.29 -20.82 -6.11
N ILE A 158 -1.98 -20.24 -5.12
CA ILE A 158 -1.73 -18.84 -4.75
C ILE A 158 -0.35 -18.68 -4.08
N PHE A 159 0.09 -19.66 -3.29
CA PHE A 159 1.41 -19.62 -2.66
C PHE A 159 2.55 -19.83 -3.66
N GLU A 160 2.36 -20.64 -4.71
CA GLU A 160 3.32 -20.76 -5.81
C GLU A 160 3.58 -19.41 -6.49
N GLU A 161 2.54 -18.57 -6.60
CA GLU A 161 2.62 -17.24 -7.19
C GLU A 161 2.95 -16.11 -6.19
N ARG A 162 3.39 -16.44 -4.95
CA ARG A 162 3.65 -15.46 -3.87
C ARG A 162 4.56 -14.31 -4.26
N GLU A 163 5.53 -14.54 -5.14
CA GLU A 163 6.42 -13.47 -5.63
C GLU A 163 5.70 -12.36 -6.38
N LYS A 164 4.49 -12.62 -6.92
CA LYS A 164 3.69 -11.63 -7.65
C LYS A 164 2.83 -10.75 -6.75
N TRP A 165 2.60 -11.16 -5.49
CA TRP A 165 1.57 -10.53 -4.64
C TRP A 165 1.94 -10.35 -3.17
N ALA A 166 2.76 -11.21 -2.59
CA ALA A 166 3.07 -11.16 -1.17
C ALA A 166 4.05 -10.01 -0.89
N LEU A 167 3.82 -9.31 0.23
CA LEU A 167 4.59 -8.13 0.62
C LEU A 167 6.11 -8.38 0.68
N PRO A 168 6.62 -9.51 1.21
CA PRO A 168 8.07 -9.71 1.35
C PRO A 168 8.85 -9.61 0.05
N TYR A 169 8.27 -10.08 -1.06
CA TYR A 169 8.93 -10.19 -2.35
C TYR A 169 8.87 -8.92 -3.20
N ARG A 170 8.12 -7.89 -2.77
CA ARG A 170 7.80 -6.72 -3.59
C ARG A 170 8.16 -5.38 -2.96
N LYS A 171 8.88 -5.39 -1.84
CA LYS A 171 9.27 -4.15 -1.12
C LYS A 171 10.18 -3.22 -1.92
N HIS A 172 10.82 -3.71 -2.98
CA HIS A 172 11.64 -2.90 -3.87
C HIS A 172 10.80 -1.97 -4.77
N ILE A 173 9.48 -2.19 -4.86
CA ILE A 173 8.56 -1.39 -5.69
C ILE A 173 7.74 -0.48 -4.78
N PHE A 174 7.83 0.82 -5.03
CA PHE A 174 7.05 1.81 -4.31
C PHE A 174 5.54 1.58 -4.50
N SER A 175 4.82 1.38 -3.39
CA SER A 175 3.39 1.08 -3.36
C SER A 175 2.61 1.95 -2.38
N ALA A 176 3.26 2.96 -1.79
CA ALA A 176 2.65 3.92 -0.89
C ALA A 176 1.92 3.32 0.33
N ASP A 177 2.21 2.08 0.70
CA ASP A 177 1.48 1.33 1.73
C ASP A 177 -0.03 1.20 1.44
N ILE A 178 -0.38 1.12 0.14
CA ILE A 178 -1.77 1.05 -0.30
C ILE A 178 -2.51 -0.14 0.30
N ASP A 179 -1.86 -1.31 0.43
CA ASP A 179 -2.48 -2.51 1.01
C ASP A 179 -2.99 -2.30 2.43
N THR A 180 -2.20 -1.62 3.27
CA THR A 180 -2.59 -1.30 4.64
C THR A 180 -3.78 -0.35 4.65
N ALA A 181 -3.82 0.61 3.73
CA ALA A 181 -4.98 1.49 3.58
C ALA A 181 -6.23 0.68 3.16
N LEU A 182 -6.12 -0.25 2.20
CA LEU A 182 -7.24 -1.09 1.78
C LEU A 182 -7.76 -1.99 2.91
N LEU A 183 -6.87 -2.44 3.81
CA LEU A 183 -7.21 -3.24 4.98
C LEU A 183 -7.97 -2.45 6.05
N SER A 184 -7.59 -1.20 6.28
CA SER A 184 -8.20 -0.35 7.30
C SER A 184 -9.53 0.28 6.87
N GLU A 185 -9.90 0.17 5.59
CA GLU A 185 -10.94 1.00 5.01
C GLU A 185 -12.29 0.28 4.80
N ASP A 186 -13.25 0.65 5.65
CA ASP A 186 -14.68 0.49 5.38
C ASP A 186 -15.12 1.19 4.09
N SER A 187 -14.33 2.15 3.57
CA SER A 187 -14.69 2.93 2.38
C SER A 187 -14.79 2.09 1.11
N ILE A 188 -13.97 1.05 0.92
CA ILE A 188 -14.08 0.16 -0.25
C ILE A 188 -15.32 -0.72 -0.14
N THR A 189 -15.58 -1.24 1.06
CA THR A 189 -16.80 -1.99 1.35
C THR A 189 -18.04 -1.11 1.15
N SER A 190 -17.97 0.14 1.61
CA SER A 190 -19.02 1.15 1.42
C SER A 190 -19.21 1.50 -0.04
N LEU A 191 -18.13 1.70 -0.80
CA LEU A 191 -18.16 1.89 -2.25
C LEU A 191 -18.90 0.73 -2.90
N LYS A 192 -18.52 -0.52 -2.62
CA LYS A 192 -19.16 -1.73 -3.16
C LYS A 192 -20.65 -1.83 -2.80
N LYS A 193 -21.09 -1.33 -1.64
CA LYS A 193 -22.53 -1.25 -1.30
C LYS A 193 -23.33 -0.35 -2.26
N TYR A 194 -22.69 0.64 -2.87
CA TYR A 194 -23.29 1.50 -3.89
C TYR A 194 -23.20 0.91 -5.30
N LEU A 195 -22.37 -0.12 -5.53
CA LEU A 195 -22.15 -0.79 -6.80
C LEU A 195 -23.05 -2.01 -7.00
N LYS A 196 -24.30 -1.95 -6.51
CA LYS A 196 -25.21 -3.11 -6.55
C LYS A 196 -25.61 -3.46 -7.99
N PRO A 197 -25.71 -4.77 -8.31
CA PRO A 197 -26.10 -5.26 -9.63
C PRO A 197 -27.45 -4.73 -10.15
N GLU A 198 -28.34 -4.29 -9.27
CA GLU A 198 -29.69 -3.82 -9.62
C GLU A 198 -29.74 -2.36 -10.07
N SER A 199 -28.61 -1.63 -9.99
CA SER A 199 -28.57 -0.20 -10.31
C SER A 199 -28.50 0.07 -11.81
N HIS A 200 -29.39 0.94 -12.32
CA HIS A 200 -29.28 1.45 -13.69
C HIS A 200 -28.04 2.34 -13.83
N VAL A 201 -27.43 2.41 -15.03
CA VAL A 201 -26.22 3.21 -15.30
C VAL A 201 -26.34 4.67 -14.82
N LEU A 202 -27.49 5.31 -15.03
CA LEU A 202 -27.74 6.68 -14.56
C LEU A 202 -27.72 6.80 -13.03
N GLN A 203 -28.25 5.80 -12.32
CA GLN A 203 -28.18 5.77 -10.86
C GLN A 203 -26.73 5.57 -10.43
N PHE A 204 -25.99 4.66 -11.06
CA PHE A 204 -24.57 4.46 -10.75
C PHE A 204 -23.75 5.76 -10.89
N ILE A 205 -23.91 6.51 -11.99
CA ILE A 205 -23.18 7.78 -12.20
C ILE A 205 -23.48 8.76 -11.06
N LYS A 206 -24.76 8.87 -10.65
CA LYS A 206 -25.15 9.71 -9.51
C LYS A 206 -24.50 9.24 -8.21
N HIS A 207 -24.46 7.93 -7.96
CA HIS A 207 -23.86 7.37 -6.75
C HIS A 207 -22.35 7.58 -6.70
N ILE A 208 -21.62 7.32 -7.79
CA ILE A 208 -20.18 7.62 -7.83
C ILE A 208 -19.92 9.10 -7.63
N GLY A 209 -20.70 9.97 -8.28
CA GLY A 209 -20.58 11.42 -8.05
C GLY A 209 -20.71 11.78 -6.58
N LYS A 210 -21.69 11.18 -5.88
CA LYS A 210 -21.88 11.35 -4.44
C LYS A 210 -20.70 10.82 -3.63
N VAL A 211 -20.26 9.59 -3.86
CA VAL A 211 -19.15 8.97 -3.11
C VAL A 211 -17.85 9.75 -3.28
N VAL A 212 -17.55 10.21 -4.50
CA VAL A 212 -16.38 11.03 -4.79
C VAL A 212 -16.45 12.36 -4.04
N ASN A 213 -17.64 12.98 -3.97
CA ASN A 213 -17.83 14.21 -3.20
C ASN A 213 -17.70 13.97 -1.69
N ASP A 214 -18.29 12.89 -1.16
CA ASP A 214 -18.19 12.52 0.25
C ASP A 214 -16.73 12.27 0.65
N TRP A 215 -15.92 11.62 -0.19
CA TRP A 215 -14.50 11.39 0.08
C TRP A 215 -13.66 12.65 -0.02
N ARG A 216 -13.95 13.54 -0.97
CA ARG A 216 -13.33 14.87 -1.00
C ARG A 216 -13.68 15.69 0.23
N TYR A 217 -14.90 15.58 0.70
CA TYR A 217 -15.32 16.25 1.93
C TYR A 217 -14.55 15.71 3.15
N LYS A 218 -14.37 14.39 3.27
CA LYS A 218 -13.52 13.79 4.31
C LYS A 218 -12.06 14.25 4.24
N GLU A 219 -11.53 14.47 3.03
CA GLU A 219 -10.20 15.04 2.86
C GLU A 219 -10.14 16.50 3.31
N LEU A 220 -11.17 17.30 3.00
CA LEU A 220 -11.27 18.68 3.50
C LEU A 220 -11.37 18.74 5.02
N GLU A 221 -12.16 17.86 5.64
CA GLU A 221 -12.23 17.71 7.10
C GLU A 221 -10.86 17.35 7.68
N ALA A 222 -10.19 16.34 7.12
CA ALA A 222 -8.85 15.95 7.55
C ALA A 222 -7.84 17.11 7.40
N ASN A 223 -7.93 17.89 6.32
CA ASN A 223 -7.08 19.06 6.10
C ASN A 223 -7.33 20.18 7.13
N TYR A 224 -8.60 20.44 7.45
CA TYR A 224 -8.99 21.41 8.47
C TYR A 224 -8.51 20.98 9.86
N ASP A 225 -8.68 19.71 10.20
CA ASP A 225 -8.33 19.14 11.50
C ASP A 225 -6.81 18.99 11.71
N MET A 226 -6.00 19.05 10.64
CA MET A 226 -4.54 18.89 10.72
C MET A 226 -3.90 19.78 11.79
N GLY A 227 -4.37 21.01 11.95
CA GLY A 227 -3.81 21.95 12.93
C GLY A 227 -4.25 21.68 14.37
N GLN A 228 -5.40 21.04 14.57
CA GLN A 228 -6.02 20.87 15.88
C GLN A 228 -5.70 19.52 16.53
N HIS A 229 -5.48 18.47 15.71
CA HIS A 229 -5.37 17.10 16.16
C HIS A 229 -3.98 16.47 15.92
N MET A 230 -2.92 17.28 15.88
CA MET A 230 -1.57 16.73 15.76
C MET A 230 -1.23 15.82 16.97
N PRO A 231 -0.72 14.60 16.73
CA PRO A 231 -0.33 13.72 17.83
C PRO A 231 0.72 14.38 18.73
N ARG A 232 0.67 14.02 20.03
CA ARG A 232 1.63 14.52 21.01
C ARG A 232 3.01 13.97 20.71
N LEU A 233 4.03 14.80 20.89
CA LEU A 233 5.42 14.39 20.75
C LEU A 233 5.82 13.52 21.96
N MET A 234 6.59 12.47 21.71
CA MET A 234 7.30 11.67 22.72
C MET A 234 8.48 12.45 23.37
N GLY A 235 8.24 13.71 23.76
CA GLY A 235 9.25 14.60 24.34
C GLY A 235 9.85 15.62 23.36
N ASP A 236 10.95 16.25 23.79
CA ASP A 236 11.67 17.24 22.98
C ASP A 236 12.68 16.57 22.05
N VAL A 237 12.17 16.00 20.96
CA VAL A 237 12.98 15.34 19.94
C VAL A 237 12.98 16.19 18.66
N ILE A 238 14.16 16.69 18.27
CA ILE A 238 14.34 17.59 17.11
C ILE A 238 13.78 16.97 15.83
N MET A 239 14.10 15.70 15.56
CA MET A 239 13.64 14.99 14.36
C MET A 239 12.11 14.90 14.31
N LEU A 240 11.47 14.59 15.44
CA LEU A 240 10.01 14.52 15.53
C LEU A 240 9.38 15.90 15.36
N LYS A 241 9.97 16.97 15.91
CA LYS A 241 9.50 18.34 15.68
C LYS A 241 9.54 18.70 14.18
N GLN A 242 10.63 18.38 13.48
CA GLN A 242 10.76 18.65 12.05
C GLN A 242 9.66 17.94 11.23
N VAL A 243 9.54 16.62 11.38
CA VAL A 243 8.56 15.85 10.57
C VAL A 243 7.12 16.14 10.95
N ARG A 244 6.86 16.59 12.19
CA ARG A 244 5.53 17.05 12.63
C ARG A 244 5.05 18.27 11.84
N GLU A 245 5.93 19.20 11.51
CA GLU A 245 5.56 20.38 10.73
C GLU A 245 5.29 20.04 9.25
N VAL A 246 5.95 19.00 8.74
CA VAL A 246 5.95 18.63 7.33
C VAL A 246 4.85 17.63 6.97
N TYR A 247 4.64 16.59 7.78
CA TYR A 247 3.72 15.49 7.50
C TYR A 247 2.30 15.78 7.98
N THR A 248 1.33 15.11 7.35
CA THR A 248 -0.04 15.05 7.87
C THR A 248 -0.09 14.26 9.20
N PRO A 249 -1.13 14.42 10.03
CA PRO A 249 -1.24 13.70 11.31
C PRO A 249 -1.09 12.18 11.19
N VAL A 250 -1.70 11.58 10.15
CA VAL A 250 -1.67 10.13 9.92
C VAL A 250 -0.27 9.64 9.57
N ILE A 251 0.42 10.34 8.67
CA ILE A 251 1.80 10.00 8.29
C ILE A 251 2.76 10.26 9.45
N PHE A 252 2.58 11.37 10.17
CA PHE A 252 3.37 11.65 11.37
C PHE A 252 3.23 10.52 12.39
N LYS A 253 2.01 10.02 12.64
CA LYS A 253 1.79 8.88 13.54
C LYS A 253 2.55 7.63 13.10
N THR A 254 2.59 7.33 11.80
CA THR A 254 3.38 6.21 11.26
C THR A 254 4.87 6.42 11.49
N PHE A 255 5.40 7.60 11.20
CA PHE A 255 6.81 7.92 11.46
C PHE A 255 7.15 7.89 12.95
N HIS A 256 6.27 8.42 13.79
CA HIS A 256 6.41 8.44 15.25
C HIS A 256 6.53 7.02 15.81
N GLN A 257 5.72 6.08 15.33
CA GLN A 257 5.82 4.67 15.70
C GLN A 257 7.17 4.06 15.29
N GLU A 258 7.67 4.37 14.09
CA GLU A 258 9.00 3.90 13.66
C GLU A 258 10.12 4.48 14.52
N TYR A 259 9.98 5.74 14.95
CA TYR A 259 10.91 6.37 15.87
C TYR A 259 10.87 5.71 17.26
N GLU A 260 9.69 5.47 17.82
CA GLU A 260 9.55 4.71 19.07
C GLU A 260 10.19 3.32 18.98
N ASN A 261 9.95 2.61 17.87
CA ASN A 261 10.54 1.32 17.61
C ASN A 261 12.07 1.40 17.48
N CYS A 262 12.63 2.52 16.97
CA CYS A 262 14.07 2.69 16.81
C CYS A 262 14.82 2.71 18.14
N LEU A 263 14.15 3.11 19.24
CA LEU A 263 14.73 3.12 20.58
C LEU A 263 15.11 1.72 21.06
N ASN A 264 14.39 0.70 20.59
CA ASN A 264 14.65 -0.71 20.91
C ASN A 264 15.59 -1.40 19.91
N ILE A 265 16.10 -0.68 18.89
CA ILE A 265 17.07 -1.24 17.95
C ILE A 265 18.49 -1.14 18.53
N VAL A 266 19.22 -2.24 18.45
CA VAL A 266 20.65 -2.34 18.80
C VAL A 266 21.50 -2.43 17.54
N ILE A 267 22.69 -1.82 17.59
CA ILE A 267 23.72 -1.95 16.55
C ILE A 267 24.66 -3.06 17.00
N ASN A 268 24.66 -4.17 16.27
CA ASN A 268 25.44 -5.36 16.59
C ASN A 268 26.84 -5.30 15.99
N GLN A 269 26.97 -4.74 14.78
CA GLN A 269 28.23 -4.64 14.05
C GLN A 269 28.26 -3.36 13.21
N CYS A 270 29.47 -2.85 13.00
CA CYS A 270 29.79 -1.71 12.14
C CYS A 270 30.97 -2.14 11.26
N ILE A 271 30.81 -2.04 9.94
CA ILE A 271 31.79 -2.48 8.95
C ILE A 271 32.04 -1.30 8.01
N ASP A 272 33.24 -0.75 8.04
CA ASP A 272 33.63 0.32 7.13
C ASP A 272 33.94 -0.26 5.74
N THR A 273 33.28 0.27 4.72
CA THR A 273 33.59 0.00 3.30
C THR A 273 34.23 1.24 2.66
N VAL A 274 34.67 1.13 1.41
CA VAL A 274 35.41 2.23 0.73
C VAL A 274 34.58 3.52 0.61
N SER A 275 33.26 3.41 0.44
CA SER A 275 32.36 4.56 0.19
C SER A 275 31.19 4.67 1.16
N SER A 276 30.97 3.67 2.03
CA SER A 276 29.83 3.64 2.94
C SER A 276 30.15 2.86 4.22
N VAL A 277 29.34 3.01 5.25
CA VAL A 277 29.43 2.21 6.46
C VAL A 277 28.22 1.28 6.54
N GLU A 278 28.49 -0.01 6.67
CA GLU A 278 27.48 -1.04 6.84
C GLU A 278 27.24 -1.32 8.33
N TYR A 279 25.99 -1.21 8.76
CA TYR A 279 25.54 -1.52 10.11
C TYR A 279 24.68 -2.79 10.10
N LYS A 280 25.00 -3.74 10.98
CA LYS A 280 24.10 -4.84 11.32
C LYS A 280 23.29 -4.45 12.54
N VAL A 281 21.98 -4.42 12.42
CA VAL A 281 21.07 -4.00 13.50
C VAL A 281 20.01 -5.05 13.77
N SER A 282 19.51 -5.11 15.01
CA SER A 282 18.37 -5.96 15.37
C SER A 282 17.52 -5.29 16.42
N THR A 283 16.26 -5.71 16.54
CA THR A 283 15.45 -5.37 17.72
C THR A 283 16.04 -6.07 18.94
N TYR A 284 16.11 -5.38 20.07
CA TYR A 284 16.61 -5.96 21.32
C TYR A 284 15.88 -7.27 21.66
N GLY A 285 16.66 -8.31 21.98
CA GLY A 285 16.14 -9.65 22.28
C GLY A 285 15.72 -10.47 21.06
N GLN A 286 15.77 -9.91 19.84
CA GLN A 286 15.51 -10.65 18.61
C GLN A 286 16.81 -11.10 17.93
N VAL A 287 16.78 -12.33 17.40
CA VAL A 287 17.91 -12.95 16.68
C VAL A 287 18.09 -12.36 15.29
N ARG A 288 16.99 -11.94 14.66
CA ARG A 288 16.98 -11.44 13.29
C ARG A 288 17.76 -10.14 13.16
N GLN A 289 18.64 -10.09 12.16
CA GLN A 289 19.43 -8.91 11.83
C GLN A 289 19.01 -8.29 10.49
N TYR A 290 19.12 -6.97 10.41
CA TYR A 290 18.95 -6.17 9.22
C TYR A 290 20.25 -5.45 8.89
N THR A 291 20.49 -5.22 7.61
CA THR A 291 21.64 -4.46 7.12
C THR A 291 21.18 -3.04 6.82
N VAL A 292 21.93 -2.06 7.31
CA VAL A 292 21.73 -0.64 7.01
C VAL A 292 23.01 -0.07 6.46
N LEU A 293 22.99 0.37 5.22
CA LEU A 293 24.10 1.08 4.57
C LEU A 293 23.92 2.57 4.80
N TYR A 294 24.99 3.26 5.19
CA TYR A 294 25.02 4.71 5.36
C TYR A 294 26.17 5.34 4.59
N SER A 295 25.90 6.39 3.83
CA SER A 295 26.90 7.22 3.16
C SER A 295 27.07 8.55 3.89
N SER A 296 28.31 8.93 4.20
CA SER A 296 28.61 10.25 4.77
C SER A 296 28.70 11.37 3.73
N GLU A 297 28.68 11.04 2.43
CA GLU A 297 28.77 12.05 1.37
C GLU A 297 27.48 12.88 1.26
N ASP A 298 26.33 12.25 1.48
CA ASP A 298 25.00 12.83 1.27
C ASP A 298 24.00 12.49 2.38
N ASP A 299 24.48 11.93 3.49
CA ASP A 299 23.68 11.41 4.60
C ASP A 299 22.62 10.38 4.16
N SER A 300 22.85 9.68 3.05
CA SER A 300 21.95 8.61 2.60
C SER A 300 22.04 7.38 3.50
N VAL A 301 20.87 6.82 3.79
CA VAL A 301 20.66 5.58 4.51
C VAL A 301 19.76 4.63 3.70
N ALA A 302 20.19 3.38 3.57
CA ALA A 302 19.42 2.33 2.90
C ALA A 302 19.36 1.08 3.79
N CYS A 303 18.14 0.60 4.08
CA CYS A 303 17.93 -0.56 4.93
C CYS A 303 17.43 -1.76 4.11
N SER A 304 17.94 -2.96 4.42
CA SER A 304 17.51 -4.22 3.81
C SER A 304 16.04 -4.57 4.08
N CYS A 305 15.38 -3.94 5.05
CA CYS A 305 13.94 -4.12 5.25
C CYS A 305 13.09 -3.45 4.16
N LEU A 306 13.68 -2.56 3.34
CA LEU A 306 13.08 -1.87 2.19
C LEU A 306 11.81 -1.06 2.48
N LYS A 307 11.54 -0.71 3.75
CA LYS A 307 10.32 0.04 4.13
C LYS A 307 10.23 1.40 3.45
N PHE A 308 11.34 2.13 3.33
CA PHE A 308 11.33 3.43 2.65
C PHE A 308 11.04 3.27 1.15
N GLN A 309 11.62 2.28 0.50
CA GLN A 309 11.37 1.99 -0.92
C GLN A 309 9.91 1.60 -1.17
N PHE A 310 9.31 0.84 -0.25
CA PHE A 310 7.93 0.36 -0.38
C PHE A 310 6.87 1.42 0.00
N VAL A 311 7.08 2.11 1.13
CA VAL A 311 6.11 3.02 1.78
C VAL A 311 6.46 4.48 1.59
N GLY A 312 7.74 4.82 1.47
CA GLY A 312 8.22 6.20 1.46
C GLY A 312 8.39 6.83 2.84
N ILE A 313 8.48 6.01 3.89
CA ILE A 313 8.73 6.42 5.28
C ILE A 313 9.91 5.61 5.80
N LEU A 314 10.88 6.28 6.46
CA LEU A 314 12.05 5.62 7.04
C LEU A 314 11.64 4.59 8.10
N CYS A 315 12.31 3.44 8.12
CA CYS A 315 12.12 2.43 9.15
C CYS A 315 12.91 2.74 10.42
N SER A 316 12.49 2.12 11.53
CA SER A 316 13.20 2.12 12.80
C SER A 316 14.70 1.79 12.68
N HIS A 317 15.09 0.84 11.81
CA HIS A 317 16.48 0.47 11.57
C HIS A 317 17.32 1.64 11.00
N ALA A 318 16.79 2.32 9.98
CA ALA A 318 17.45 3.47 9.37
C ALA A 318 17.51 4.65 10.36
N LEU A 319 16.42 4.90 11.08
CA LEU A 319 16.36 5.93 12.12
C LEU A 319 17.40 5.69 13.23
N LYS A 320 17.61 4.43 13.64
CA LYS A 320 18.64 4.09 14.62
C LYS A 320 20.05 4.46 14.14
N VAL A 321 20.36 4.19 12.87
CA VAL A 321 21.67 4.52 12.29
C VAL A 321 21.85 6.03 12.17
N LEU A 322 20.82 6.77 11.72
CA LEU A 322 20.87 8.24 11.70
C LEU A 322 21.11 8.82 13.11
N ASP A 323 20.39 8.31 14.13
CA ASP A 323 20.57 8.75 15.51
C ASP A 323 22.00 8.48 16.02
N TYR A 324 22.54 7.28 15.74
CA TYR A 324 23.91 6.90 16.08
C TYR A 324 24.97 7.78 15.40
N ARG A 325 24.69 8.23 14.16
CA ARG A 325 25.53 9.17 13.42
C ARG A 325 25.31 10.63 13.82
N ASN A 326 24.51 10.91 14.85
CA ASN A 326 24.14 12.25 15.30
C ASN A 326 23.39 13.10 14.26
N ILE A 327 22.73 12.46 13.29
CA ILE A 327 21.84 13.13 12.34
C ILE A 327 20.49 13.30 13.03
N LYS A 328 20.20 14.53 13.48
CA LYS A 328 19.01 14.85 14.29
C LYS A 328 17.83 15.40 13.48
N ILE A 329 17.99 15.53 12.17
CA ILE A 329 16.94 15.92 11.22
C ILE A 329 16.85 14.86 10.12
N VAL A 330 15.65 14.58 9.63
CA VAL A 330 15.45 13.71 8.47
C VAL A 330 16.04 14.39 7.24
N PRO A 331 16.98 13.76 6.53
CA PRO A 331 17.50 14.29 5.28
C PRO A 331 16.39 14.45 4.24
N SER A 332 16.43 15.56 3.48
CA SER A 332 15.32 15.98 2.62
C SER A 332 14.91 14.94 1.57
N GLN A 333 15.86 14.10 1.10
CA GLN A 333 15.60 13.01 0.16
C GLN A 333 14.65 11.93 0.70
N TYR A 334 14.48 11.85 2.03
CA TYR A 334 13.56 10.94 2.70
C TYR A 334 12.20 11.56 3.03
N ILE A 335 11.96 12.82 2.63
CA ILE A 335 10.68 13.51 2.77
C ILE A 335 10.00 13.53 1.40
N LEU A 336 9.11 12.57 1.15
CA LEU A 336 8.37 12.51 -0.11
C LEU A 336 7.23 13.53 -0.12
N LYS A 337 7.16 14.37 -1.18
CA LYS A 337 6.09 15.38 -1.36
C LYS A 337 4.68 14.82 -1.14
N ARG A 338 4.39 13.61 -1.61
CA ARG A 338 3.07 12.97 -1.46
C ARG A 338 2.61 12.78 -0.01
N TRP A 339 3.53 12.80 0.95
CA TRP A 339 3.23 12.57 2.36
C TRP A 339 3.20 13.88 3.17
N THR A 340 3.55 14.99 2.53
CA THR A 340 3.58 16.30 3.19
C THR A 340 2.20 16.94 3.19
N ARG A 341 2.05 17.98 4.03
CA ARG A 341 0.85 18.82 4.06
C ARG A 341 0.66 19.61 2.76
N ASP A 342 1.75 19.85 2.04
CA ASP A 342 1.80 20.56 0.75
C ASP A 342 1.74 19.61 -0.46
N ALA A 343 1.22 18.39 -0.28
CA ALA A 343 1.14 17.39 -1.35
C ALA A 343 0.38 17.91 -2.59
N ARG A 344 -0.62 18.77 -2.39
CA ARG A 344 -1.46 19.39 -3.43
C ARG A 344 -1.00 20.77 -3.90
N ALA A 345 0.15 21.27 -3.42
CA ALA A 345 0.65 22.62 -3.67
C ALA A 345 1.43 22.75 -4.98
#